data_AF-A0A257U886-F1
#
_entry.id   AF-A0A257U886-F1
#
_cell.length_a   1.000
_cell.length_b   1.000
_cell.length_c   1.000
_cell.angle_alpha   90.00
_cell.angle_beta   90.00
_cell.angle_gamma   90.00
#
_symmetry.space_group_name_H-M   'P 1'
#
loop_
_entity.id
_entity.type
_entity.pdbx_description
1 polymer ?
#
loop_
_entity_poly.entity_id
_entity_poly.type
_entity_poly.pdbx_seq_one_letter_code
_entity_poly.pdbx_strand_id
1 'polypeptide(L)'
;MYASDEKGFSVSDRPYKVTVGTSKSVPSEFAANFVAETPATEMEVVGPQVKLAGANKAFYRVVAVDAAGNRSGPSDYAACPRPLIVSTPVTRTRQGAEYRYSLAAIRSLSDLRTRVVDGKETMNFWDVEQLRSGIERGPQWLTIDAATGLLSGRPDRAGTVEVVVSVTLKREARRLDEEALKWGIEKVVSAGEESAGSATQSFTIDVAP
;
A
#
# COMPACT_ATOMS: atom_id res chain seq x y z
N MET A 1 4.31 14.41 -12.50
CA MET A 1 3.47 13.29 -12.03
C MET A 1 3.44 13.31 -10.51
N TYR A 2 2.28 12.98 -9.94
CA TYR A 2 2.06 12.92 -8.50
C TYR A 2 1.46 11.58 -8.09
N ALA A 3 1.74 11.14 -6.87
CA ALA A 3 1.23 9.86 -6.37
C ALA A 3 1.00 9.83 -4.86
N SER A 4 -0.06 9.14 -4.43
CA SER A 4 -0.41 9.00 -3.01
C SER A 4 -1.10 7.67 -2.75
N ASP A 5 -1.04 7.23 -1.49
CA ASP A 5 -1.85 6.10 -1.01
C ASP A 5 -3.28 6.55 -0.63
N GLU A 6 -3.50 7.85 -0.49
CA GLU A 6 -4.83 8.46 -0.33
C GLU A 6 -5.50 8.63 -1.71
N LYS A 7 -6.74 8.17 -1.85
CA LYS A 7 -7.52 8.25 -3.09
C LYS A 7 -7.88 9.68 -3.47
N GLY A 8 -8.31 10.47 -2.49
CA GLY A 8 -8.77 11.85 -2.67
C GLY A 8 -7.67 12.91 -2.70
N PHE A 9 -6.39 12.52 -2.80
CA PHE A 9 -5.28 13.43 -2.56
C PHE A 9 -5.23 14.62 -3.52
N SER A 10 -4.78 15.76 -2.98
CA SER A 10 -4.41 16.95 -3.76
C SER A 10 -2.92 16.94 -4.06
N VAL A 11 -2.53 17.39 -5.26
CA VAL A 11 -1.12 17.47 -5.65
C VAL A 11 -0.37 18.52 -4.83
N SER A 12 0.83 18.18 -4.36
CA SER A 12 1.68 19.04 -3.54
C SER A 12 3.16 18.67 -3.71
N ASP A 13 3.97 19.69 -4.02
CA ASP A 13 5.43 19.57 -4.15
C ASP A 13 6.15 19.59 -2.78
N ARG A 14 5.41 19.86 -1.70
CA ARG A 14 5.93 19.95 -0.33
C ARG A 14 5.10 19.09 0.62
N PRO A 15 5.66 18.69 1.78
CA PRO A 15 4.86 18.11 2.84
C PRO A 15 3.65 18.98 3.20
N TYR A 16 2.54 18.34 3.53
CA TYR A 16 1.27 19.01 3.78
C TYR A 16 0.50 18.34 4.90
N LYS A 17 -0.32 19.13 5.59
CA LYS A 17 -1.20 18.62 6.65
C LYS A 17 -2.54 18.22 6.05
N VAL A 18 -3.07 17.10 6.53
CA VAL A 18 -4.36 16.53 6.11
C VAL A 18 -5.25 16.40 7.34
N THR A 19 -6.52 16.76 7.17
CA THR A 19 -7.55 16.42 8.16
C THR A 19 -7.78 14.92 8.13
N VAL A 20 -7.47 14.22 9.22
CA VAL A 20 -7.65 12.76 9.31
C VAL A 20 -8.90 12.34 10.09
N GLY A 21 -9.67 13.31 10.59
CA GLY A 21 -10.85 13.06 11.41
C GLY A 21 -10.49 12.24 12.66
N THR A 22 -11.20 11.13 12.90
CA THR A 22 -10.95 10.22 14.02
C THR A 22 -9.92 9.11 13.72
N SER A 23 -9.31 9.13 12.54
CA SER A 23 -8.40 8.05 12.10
C SER A 23 -7.15 8.01 12.95
N LYS A 24 -6.90 6.89 13.63
CA LYS A 24 -5.69 6.71 14.46
C LYS A 24 -4.49 6.15 13.68
N SER A 25 -4.75 5.42 12.60
CA SER A 25 -3.73 4.73 11.79
C SER A 25 -3.19 5.57 10.63
N VAL A 26 -3.71 6.77 10.42
CA VAL A 26 -3.32 7.69 9.35
C VAL A 26 -2.66 8.93 9.98
N PRO A 27 -1.39 9.23 9.67
CA PRO A 27 -0.74 10.43 10.18
C PRO A 27 -1.39 11.69 9.59
N SER A 28 -1.40 12.79 10.34
CA SER A 28 -1.94 14.08 9.84
C SER A 28 -0.96 14.89 9.00
N GLU A 29 0.29 14.44 8.88
CA GLU A 29 1.31 15.05 8.03
C GLU A 29 1.71 14.05 6.93
N PHE A 30 1.55 14.48 5.68
CA PHE A 30 1.88 13.71 4.50
C PHE A 30 3.12 14.32 3.84
N ALA A 31 3.98 13.47 3.29
CA ALA A 31 5.11 13.91 2.49
C ALA A 31 4.63 14.60 1.19
N ALA A 32 5.53 15.32 0.51
CA ALA A 32 5.30 15.75 -0.86
C ALA A 32 4.93 14.54 -1.72
N ASN A 33 3.95 14.72 -2.61
CA ASN A 33 3.47 13.65 -3.49
C ASN A 33 3.95 13.83 -4.93
N PHE A 34 4.85 14.77 -5.19
CA PHE A 34 5.56 14.87 -6.47
C PHE A 34 6.49 13.67 -6.65
N VAL A 35 6.37 12.99 -7.80
CA VAL A 35 7.21 11.83 -8.13
C VAL A 35 8.34 12.25 -9.06
N ALA A 36 7.97 12.74 -10.25
CA ALA A 36 8.90 13.16 -11.28
C ALA A 36 8.16 13.92 -12.40
N GLU A 37 8.92 14.67 -13.19
CA GLU A 37 8.51 15.24 -14.46
C GLU A 37 9.16 14.48 -15.62
N THR A 38 8.47 14.32 -16.74
CA THR A 38 8.99 13.65 -17.94
C THR A 38 8.50 14.37 -19.19
N PRO A 39 9.35 14.56 -20.22
CA PRO A 39 8.92 15.02 -21.53
C PRO A 39 8.31 13.89 -22.38
N ALA A 40 8.47 12.63 -21.97
CA ALA A 40 7.88 11.49 -22.65
C ALA A 40 6.38 11.36 -22.35
N THR A 41 5.67 10.63 -23.20
CA THR A 41 4.24 10.36 -23.03
C THR A 41 3.94 9.27 -22.00
N GLU A 42 4.97 8.65 -21.43
CA GLU A 42 4.87 7.58 -20.44
C GLU A 42 6.05 7.60 -19.46
N MET A 43 5.88 6.98 -18.30
CA MET A 43 6.91 6.83 -17.27
C MET A 43 6.58 5.65 -16.35
N GLU A 44 7.58 4.82 -16.05
CA GLU A 44 7.45 3.73 -15.08
C GLU A 44 7.45 4.30 -13.65
N VAL A 45 6.38 4.04 -12.91
CA VAL A 45 6.19 4.56 -11.54
C VAL A 45 5.73 3.51 -10.53
N VAL A 46 5.64 2.27 -10.98
CA VAL A 46 5.23 1.13 -10.18
C VAL A 46 6.13 -0.05 -10.56
N GLY A 47 6.75 -0.67 -9.55
CA GLY A 47 7.55 -1.88 -9.73
C GLY A 47 8.71 -1.96 -8.74
N PRO A 48 9.27 -3.16 -8.52
CA PRO A 48 10.38 -3.38 -7.59
C PRO A 48 11.70 -2.77 -8.04
N GLN A 49 11.83 -2.42 -9.33
CA GLN A 49 13.01 -1.77 -9.88
C GLN A 49 12.88 -0.24 -9.95
N VAL A 50 11.69 0.31 -9.65
CA VAL A 50 11.44 1.75 -9.68
C VAL A 50 12.06 2.41 -8.45
N LYS A 51 13.00 3.33 -8.68
CA LYS A 51 13.74 4.04 -7.61
C LYS A 51 13.31 5.49 -7.41
N LEU A 52 12.26 5.93 -8.10
CA LEU A 52 11.73 7.29 -7.98
C LEU A 52 11.16 7.52 -6.58
N ALA A 53 11.51 8.65 -5.96
CA ALA A 53 10.91 9.05 -4.70
C ALA A 53 9.40 9.24 -4.89
N GLY A 54 8.59 8.75 -3.95
CA GLY A 54 7.12 8.86 -4.04
C GLY A 54 6.44 7.92 -5.04
N ALA A 55 7.19 7.04 -5.72
CA ALA A 55 6.62 5.97 -6.53
C ALA A 55 6.02 4.83 -5.68
N ASN A 56 5.50 3.79 -6.34
CA ASN A 56 4.89 2.62 -5.69
C ASN A 56 3.74 3.01 -4.73
N LYS A 57 2.76 3.75 -5.26
CA LYS A 57 1.59 4.27 -4.54
C LYS A 57 0.29 3.75 -5.13
N ALA A 58 -0.79 3.87 -4.35
CA ALA A 58 -2.09 3.37 -4.78
C ALA A 58 -2.72 4.21 -5.92
N PHE A 59 -2.49 5.52 -5.94
CA PHE A 59 -3.14 6.46 -6.86
C PHE A 59 -2.16 7.45 -7.47
N TYR A 60 -2.37 7.79 -8.74
CA TYR A 60 -1.50 8.69 -9.51
C TYR A 60 -2.31 9.78 -10.21
N ARG A 61 -1.76 10.98 -10.29
CA ARG A 61 -2.31 12.10 -11.08
C ARG A 61 -1.21 12.73 -11.93
N VAL A 62 -1.59 13.24 -13.09
CA VAL A 62 -0.68 13.95 -14.00
C VAL A 62 -1.08 15.42 -14.06
N VAL A 63 -0.07 16.28 -14.13
CA VAL A 63 -0.20 17.72 -14.37
C VAL A 63 0.63 18.02 -15.60
N ALA A 64 0.03 18.66 -16.60
CA ALA A 64 0.76 19.11 -17.79
C ALA A 64 1.50 20.41 -17.47
N VAL A 65 2.68 20.56 -18.06
CA VAL A 65 3.52 21.75 -17.93
C VAL A 65 3.77 22.29 -19.35
N ASP A 66 3.48 23.57 -19.57
CA ASP A 66 3.76 24.21 -20.87
C ASP A 66 5.23 24.67 -20.98
N ALA A 67 5.61 25.19 -22.15
CA ALA A 67 6.97 25.67 -22.41
C ALA A 67 7.40 26.87 -21.54
N ALA A 68 6.45 27.59 -20.94
CA ALA A 68 6.72 28.69 -20.01
C ALA A 68 6.75 28.22 -18.54
N GLY A 69 6.54 26.93 -18.28
CA GLY A 69 6.50 26.34 -16.94
C GLY A 69 5.15 26.43 -16.25
N ASN A 70 4.08 26.87 -16.94
CA ASN A 70 2.76 26.93 -16.35
C ASN A 70 2.17 25.53 -16.20
N ARG A 71 1.55 25.28 -15.05
CA ARG A 71 0.93 24.00 -14.72
C ARG A 71 -0.56 24.01 -14.96
N SER A 72 -1.06 22.93 -15.56
CA SER A 72 -2.51 22.67 -15.61
C SER A 72 -3.07 22.32 -14.23
N GLY A 73 -4.40 22.17 -14.14
CA GLY A 73 -5.00 21.38 -13.07
C GLY A 73 -4.57 19.91 -13.15
N PRO A 74 -4.63 19.15 -12.04
CA PRO A 74 -4.33 17.74 -12.06
C PRO A 74 -5.44 16.96 -12.80
N SER A 75 -5.04 15.87 -13.44
CA SER A 75 -5.97 14.88 -13.98
C SER A 75 -6.84 14.26 -12.87
N ASP A 76 -7.86 13.51 -13.29
CA ASP A 76 -8.43 12.49 -12.42
C ASP A 76 -7.35 11.43 -12.06
N TYR A 77 -7.57 10.68 -10.98
CA TYR A 77 -6.59 9.70 -10.55
C TYR A 77 -6.65 8.43 -11.39
N ALA A 78 -5.48 7.83 -11.63
CA ALA A 78 -5.35 6.45 -12.04
C ALA A 78 -5.05 5.57 -10.82
N ALA A 79 -5.71 4.41 -10.69
CA ALA A 79 -5.47 3.47 -9.60
C ALA A 79 -4.51 2.36 -10.05
N CYS A 80 -3.48 2.10 -9.25
CA CYS A 80 -2.61 0.94 -9.43
C CYS A 80 -3.35 -0.35 -9.07
N PRO A 81 -3.09 -1.49 -9.76
CA PRO A 81 -3.48 -2.82 -9.29
C PRO A 81 -3.00 -3.06 -7.87
N ARG A 82 -3.83 -3.70 -7.04
CA ARG A 82 -3.54 -3.95 -5.61
C ARG A 82 -4.08 -5.31 -5.14
N PRO A 83 -3.36 -6.03 -4.27
CA PRO A 83 -1.98 -5.74 -3.86
C PRO A 83 -1.01 -6.00 -5.01
N LEU A 84 0.06 -5.21 -5.05
CA LEU A 84 1.20 -5.46 -5.93
C LEU A 84 2.47 -5.43 -5.09
N ILE A 85 3.23 -6.53 -5.09
CA ILE A 85 4.51 -6.62 -4.39
C ILE A 85 5.56 -5.82 -5.16
N VAL A 86 6.19 -4.87 -4.47
CA VAL A 86 7.13 -3.87 -5.04
C VAL A 86 8.48 -3.89 -4.34
N SER A 87 8.73 -4.89 -3.49
CA SER A 87 10.05 -5.11 -2.89
C SER A 87 10.87 -6.11 -3.71
N THR A 88 12.19 -5.91 -3.71
CA THR A 88 13.15 -6.84 -4.30
C THR A 88 13.70 -7.76 -3.21
N PRO A 89 13.56 -9.10 -3.32
CA PRO A 89 14.08 -10.04 -2.35
C PRO A 89 15.61 -9.96 -2.18
N VAL A 90 16.07 -10.22 -0.96
CA VAL A 90 17.49 -10.49 -0.70
C VAL A 90 17.74 -11.96 -1.03
N THR A 91 18.45 -12.23 -2.11
CA THR A 91 18.61 -13.60 -2.63
C THR A 91 19.92 -14.28 -2.20
N ARG A 92 20.72 -13.63 -1.35
CA ARG A 92 22.01 -14.16 -0.90
C ARG A 92 22.23 -13.92 0.59
N THR A 93 22.73 -14.93 1.28
CA THR A 93 23.13 -14.85 2.69
C THR A 93 24.22 -15.89 3.00
N ARG A 94 24.64 -16.00 4.26
CA ARG A 94 25.58 -17.02 4.73
C ARG A 94 24.96 -17.88 5.82
N GLN A 95 25.43 -19.11 5.93
CA GLN A 95 25.10 -19.99 7.04
C GLN A 95 25.45 -19.29 8.35
N GLY A 96 24.51 -19.30 9.31
CA GLY A 96 24.69 -18.61 10.57
C GLY A 96 24.74 -17.08 10.47
N ALA A 97 24.46 -16.44 9.34
CA ALA A 97 24.27 -14.99 9.28
C ALA A 97 22.79 -14.63 9.52
N GLU A 98 22.54 -13.44 10.07
CA GLU A 98 21.17 -12.93 10.14
C GLU A 98 20.68 -12.60 8.72
N TYR A 99 19.53 -13.14 8.35
CA TYR A 99 18.81 -12.80 7.15
C TYR A 99 17.69 -11.80 7.49
N ARG A 100 17.56 -10.74 6.68
CA ARG A 100 16.47 -9.75 6.77
C ARG A 100 16.01 -9.35 5.38
N TYR A 101 14.70 -9.31 5.16
CA TYR A 101 14.06 -8.80 3.94
C TYR A 101 12.69 -8.21 4.27
N SER A 102 12.45 -6.95 3.92
CA SER A 102 11.14 -6.31 4.10
C SER A 102 10.29 -6.47 2.85
N LEU A 103 9.27 -7.32 2.93
CA LEU A 103 8.26 -7.47 1.90
C LEU A 103 7.36 -6.23 1.90
N ALA A 104 7.29 -5.54 0.76
CA ALA A 104 6.48 -4.36 0.59
C ALA A 104 5.49 -4.56 -0.55
N ALA A 105 4.26 -4.12 -0.34
CA ALA A 105 3.23 -4.11 -1.37
C ALA A 105 2.40 -2.82 -1.29
N ILE A 106 1.85 -2.43 -2.44
CA ILE A 106 0.99 -1.25 -2.54
C ILE A 106 -0.34 -1.51 -1.82
N ARG A 107 -0.75 -0.56 -0.97
CA ARG A 107 -2.04 -0.53 -0.27
C ARG A 107 -2.63 0.88 -0.33
N SER A 108 -3.95 0.97 -0.28
CA SER A 108 -4.72 2.22 -0.27
C SER A 108 -5.06 2.64 1.17
N LEU A 109 -4.89 3.93 1.48
CA LEU A 109 -5.49 4.57 2.65
C LEU A 109 -6.97 4.90 2.44
N SER A 110 -7.47 4.79 1.20
CA SER A 110 -8.79 5.25 0.78
C SER A 110 -8.89 6.79 0.85
N ASP A 111 -10.09 7.31 1.04
CA ASP A 111 -10.41 8.72 1.18
C ASP A 111 -11.00 9.04 2.56
N LEU A 112 -10.81 10.29 2.99
CA LEU A 112 -11.52 10.83 4.14
C LEU A 112 -13.00 10.99 3.76
N ARG A 113 -13.89 10.32 4.51
CA ARG A 113 -15.34 10.47 4.32
C ARG A 113 -16.02 10.75 5.64
N THR A 114 -17.08 11.56 5.57
CA THR A 114 -18.02 11.73 6.68
C THR A 114 -19.05 10.60 6.63
N ARG A 115 -19.30 9.98 7.77
CA ARG A 115 -20.42 9.05 7.99
C ARG A 115 -21.12 9.40 9.30
N VAL A 116 -22.40 9.05 9.43
CA VAL A 116 -23.10 9.14 10.71
C VAL A 116 -22.84 7.86 11.50
N VAL A 117 -22.25 7.99 12.68
CA VAL A 117 -22.01 6.89 13.63
C VAL A 117 -22.67 7.26 14.93
N ASP A 118 -23.57 6.40 15.42
CA ASP A 118 -24.36 6.64 16.63
C ASP A 118 -25.05 8.00 16.67
N GLY A 119 -25.60 8.42 15.52
CA GLY A 119 -26.29 9.71 15.36
C GLY A 119 -25.38 10.93 15.23
N LYS A 120 -24.05 10.75 15.17
CA LYS A 120 -23.08 11.84 15.04
C LYS A 120 -22.28 11.76 13.74
N GLU A 121 -22.17 12.88 13.04
CA GLU A 121 -21.24 13.02 11.91
C GLU A 121 -19.79 12.82 12.36
N THR A 122 -19.13 11.85 11.73
CA THR A 122 -17.77 11.43 12.02
C THR A 122 -16.98 11.37 10.72
N MET A 123 -15.88 12.11 10.65
CA MET A 123 -14.92 12.03 9.55
C MET A 123 -13.87 10.97 9.88
N ASN A 124 -13.58 10.07 8.93
CA ASN A 124 -12.59 9.01 9.12
C ASN A 124 -12.11 8.47 7.76
N PHE A 125 -10.93 7.87 7.74
CA PHE A 125 -10.49 6.97 6.67
C PHE A 125 -11.03 5.57 6.98
N TRP A 126 -12.20 5.27 6.44
CA TRP A 126 -12.94 4.06 6.83
C TRP A 126 -12.41 2.77 6.20
N ASP A 127 -11.88 2.85 4.99
CA ASP A 127 -11.55 1.65 4.19
C ASP A 127 -10.03 1.53 4.00
N VAL A 128 -9.25 1.86 5.03
CA VAL A 128 -7.78 1.72 5.01
C VAL A 128 -7.44 0.24 4.82
N GLU A 129 -6.75 -0.07 3.73
CA GLU A 129 -6.27 -1.41 3.46
C GLU A 129 -5.10 -1.73 4.41
N GLN A 130 -5.17 -2.90 5.04
CA GLN A 130 -4.15 -3.47 5.90
C GLN A 130 -3.47 -4.62 5.19
N LEU A 131 -2.14 -4.63 5.24
CA LEU A 131 -1.33 -5.73 4.72
C LEU A 131 -1.31 -6.87 5.74
N ARG A 132 -1.44 -8.09 5.23
CA ARG A 132 -1.17 -9.34 5.96
C ARG A 132 -0.24 -10.21 5.13
N SER A 133 0.97 -10.38 5.62
CA SER A 133 2.03 -11.11 4.92
C SER A 133 2.19 -12.52 5.48
N GLY A 134 2.58 -13.47 4.63
CA GLY A 134 2.79 -14.86 5.01
C GLY A 134 3.90 -15.53 4.20
N ILE A 135 4.41 -16.65 4.73
CA ILE A 135 5.28 -17.58 4.01
C ILE A 135 4.41 -18.77 3.61
N GLU A 136 4.21 -18.97 2.31
CA GLU A 136 3.47 -20.12 1.78
C GLU A 136 4.38 -21.34 1.64
N ARG A 137 5.66 -21.10 1.33
CA ARG A 137 6.72 -22.12 1.24
C ARG A 137 8.05 -21.49 1.65
N GLY A 138 8.84 -22.18 2.47
CA GLY A 138 10.14 -21.69 2.88
C GLY A 138 10.82 -22.61 3.88
N PRO A 139 12.09 -22.33 4.22
CA PRO A 139 12.83 -23.09 5.21
C PRO A 139 12.35 -22.79 6.63
N GLN A 140 12.54 -23.72 7.57
CA GLN A 140 12.09 -23.57 8.97
C GLN A 140 12.75 -22.41 9.72
N TRP A 141 13.96 -22.02 9.32
CA TRP A 141 14.69 -20.93 9.96
C TRP A 141 14.15 -19.53 9.62
N LEU A 142 13.25 -19.43 8.64
CA LEU A 142 12.71 -18.16 8.15
C LEU A 142 11.31 -17.92 8.73
N THR A 143 11.12 -16.74 9.30
CA THR A 143 9.82 -16.27 9.81
C THR A 143 9.45 -14.95 9.15
N ILE A 144 8.17 -14.59 9.19
CA ILE A 144 7.67 -13.31 8.71
C ILE A 144 6.76 -12.68 9.76
N ASP A 145 6.97 -11.40 10.03
CA ASP A 145 6.00 -10.59 10.77
C ASP A 145 4.84 -10.22 9.83
N ALA A 146 3.65 -10.71 10.14
CA ALA A 146 2.49 -10.58 9.25
C ALA A 146 2.04 -9.12 9.03
N ALA A 147 2.31 -8.21 9.98
CA ALA A 147 1.86 -6.83 9.91
C ALA A 147 2.85 -5.91 9.18
N THR A 148 4.14 -6.15 9.40
CA THR A 148 5.23 -5.33 8.84
C THR A 148 5.80 -5.90 7.55
N GLY A 149 5.58 -7.19 7.28
CA GLY A 149 6.20 -7.89 6.15
C GLY A 149 7.70 -8.14 6.33
N LEU A 150 8.25 -7.97 7.55
CA LEU A 150 9.65 -8.25 7.80
C LEU A 150 9.89 -9.76 7.85
N LEU A 151 10.56 -10.29 6.85
CA LEU A 151 11.16 -11.61 6.89
C LEU A 151 12.48 -11.56 7.65
N SER A 152 12.67 -12.51 8.57
CA SER A 152 13.91 -12.64 9.33
C SER A 152 14.20 -14.08 9.73
N GLY A 153 15.49 -14.39 9.93
CA GLY A 153 15.90 -15.73 10.30
C GLY A 153 17.41 -15.92 10.26
N ARG A 154 17.86 -17.13 10.55
CA ARG A 154 19.29 -17.49 10.53
C ARG A 154 19.48 -18.85 9.85
N PRO A 155 20.02 -18.91 8.62
CA PRO A 155 20.19 -20.16 7.91
C PRO A 155 21.05 -21.15 8.71
N ASP A 156 20.57 -22.38 8.84
CA ASP A 156 21.23 -23.46 9.57
C ASP A 156 22.15 -24.31 8.69
N ARG A 157 21.97 -24.26 7.36
CA ARG A 157 22.75 -25.01 6.36
C ARG A 157 22.97 -24.19 5.09
N ALA A 158 24.16 -24.34 4.49
CA ALA A 158 24.44 -23.85 3.13
C ALA A 158 23.61 -24.59 2.06
N GLY A 159 23.34 -23.90 0.95
CA GLY A 159 22.55 -24.40 -0.17
C GLY A 159 21.57 -23.36 -0.71
N THR A 160 20.84 -23.73 -1.77
CA THR A 160 19.77 -22.89 -2.35
C THR A 160 18.43 -23.33 -1.78
N VAL A 161 17.64 -22.38 -1.29
CA VAL A 161 16.28 -22.64 -0.77
C VAL A 161 15.26 -21.82 -1.55
N GLU A 162 14.13 -22.44 -1.88
CA GLU A 162 12.99 -21.76 -2.49
C GLU A 162 12.11 -21.13 -1.40
N VAL A 163 11.66 -19.91 -1.64
CA VAL A 163 10.75 -19.18 -0.77
C VAL A 163 9.59 -18.64 -1.61
N VAL A 164 8.37 -18.88 -1.14
CA VAL A 164 7.14 -18.30 -1.66
C VAL A 164 6.49 -17.52 -0.54
N VAL A 165 6.33 -16.22 -0.75
CA VAL A 165 5.63 -15.31 0.16
C VAL A 165 4.33 -14.84 -0.44
N SER A 166 3.39 -14.47 0.42
CA SER A 166 2.13 -13.86 0.02
C SER A 166 1.81 -12.61 0.82
N VAL A 167 1.04 -11.74 0.18
CA VAL A 167 0.45 -10.55 0.77
C VAL A 167 -1.04 -10.58 0.48
N THR A 168 -1.85 -10.42 1.51
CA THR A 168 -3.29 -10.21 1.40
C THR A 168 -3.65 -8.82 1.91
N LEU A 169 -4.53 -8.12 1.19
CA LEU A 169 -5.15 -6.89 1.68
C LEU A 169 -6.42 -7.22 2.43
N LYS A 170 -6.55 -6.66 3.62
CA LYS A 170 -7.76 -6.69 4.44
C LYS A 170 -8.32 -5.28 4.58
N ARG A 171 -9.64 -5.14 4.54
CA ARG A 171 -10.33 -3.88 4.83
C ARG A 171 -11.60 -4.15 5.62
N GLU A 172 -12.11 -3.13 6.29
CA GLU A 172 -13.42 -3.20 6.93
C GLU A 172 -14.51 -3.36 5.85
N ALA A 173 -15.37 -4.35 6.05
CA ALA A 173 -16.58 -4.55 5.28
C ALA A 173 -17.78 -4.41 6.22
N ARG A 174 -18.75 -3.60 5.80
CA ARG A 174 -19.98 -3.36 6.54
C ARG A 174 -21.16 -3.87 5.75
N ARG A 175 -22.09 -4.51 6.43
CA ARG A 175 -23.42 -4.83 5.89
C ARG A 175 -24.40 -3.80 6.41
N LEU A 176 -25.09 -3.12 5.51
CA LEU A 176 -26.09 -2.12 5.84
C LEU A 176 -27.50 -2.73 5.83
N ASP A 177 -28.41 -2.12 6.59
CA ASP A 177 -29.84 -2.39 6.55
C ASP A 177 -30.41 -1.77 5.26
N GLU A 178 -30.75 -2.63 4.29
CA GLU A 178 -31.19 -2.18 2.97
C GLU A 178 -32.51 -1.39 3.01
N GLU A 179 -33.42 -1.69 3.94
CA GLU A 179 -34.67 -0.94 4.08
C GLU A 179 -34.42 0.46 4.64
N ALA A 180 -33.55 0.58 5.64
CA ALA A 180 -33.13 1.89 6.14
C ALA A 180 -32.37 2.70 5.08
N LEU A 181 -31.52 2.04 4.29
CA LEU A 181 -30.70 2.69 3.26
C LEU A 181 -31.56 3.31 2.14
N LYS A 182 -32.72 2.73 1.80
CA LYS A 182 -33.68 3.34 0.85
C LYS A 182 -34.14 4.74 1.28
N TRP A 183 -34.13 5.02 2.58
CA TRP A 183 -34.46 6.31 3.16
C TRP A 183 -33.21 7.17 3.44
N GLY A 184 -32.04 6.78 2.92
CA GLY A 184 -30.77 7.47 3.15
C GLY A 184 -30.16 7.25 4.53
N ILE A 185 -30.67 6.29 5.31
CA ILE A 185 -30.20 6.00 6.66
C ILE A 185 -29.16 4.88 6.60
N GLU A 186 -27.88 5.23 6.82
CA GLU A 186 -26.81 4.25 6.96
C GLU A 186 -26.86 3.56 8.32
N LYS A 187 -27.64 2.49 8.43
CA LYS A 187 -27.66 1.63 9.62
C LYS A 187 -26.84 0.38 9.38
N VAL A 188 -25.76 0.20 10.15
CA VAL A 188 -24.89 -0.98 10.08
C VAL A 188 -25.54 -2.15 10.81
N VAL A 189 -25.71 -3.27 10.12
CA VAL A 189 -26.21 -4.54 10.69
C VAL A 189 -25.07 -5.38 11.23
N SER A 190 -23.94 -5.40 10.54
CA SER A 190 -22.73 -6.09 10.95
C SER A 190 -21.49 -5.46 10.31
N ALA A 191 -20.34 -5.61 10.96
CA ALA A 191 -19.03 -5.24 10.43
C ALA A 191 -18.06 -6.41 10.59
N GLY A 192 -17.12 -6.53 9.66
CA GLY A 192 -16.05 -7.54 9.69
C GLY A 192 -14.89 -7.13 8.79
N GLU A 193 -13.91 -8.01 8.65
CA GLU A 193 -12.84 -7.83 7.67
C GLU A 193 -13.12 -8.66 6.43
N GLU A 194 -12.94 -8.07 5.25
CA GLU A 194 -12.93 -8.79 3.98
C GLU A 194 -11.56 -8.75 3.33
N SER A 195 -11.30 -9.70 2.44
CA SER A 195 -10.12 -9.64 1.57
C SER A 195 -10.38 -8.74 0.38
N ALA A 196 -9.49 -7.77 0.14
CA ALA A 196 -9.53 -6.89 -1.02
C ALA A 196 -8.62 -7.37 -2.17
N GLY A 197 -7.94 -8.50 -2.00
CA GLY A 197 -7.04 -9.10 -2.99
C GLY A 197 -5.80 -9.73 -2.34
N SER A 198 -5.07 -10.52 -3.12
CA SER A 198 -3.81 -11.15 -2.72
C SER A 198 -2.79 -11.14 -3.86
N ALA A 199 -1.51 -11.23 -3.49
CA ALA A 199 -0.39 -11.35 -4.40
C ALA A 199 0.66 -12.31 -3.80
N THR A 200 1.38 -13.02 -4.66
CA THR A 200 2.45 -13.93 -4.27
C THR A 200 3.76 -13.55 -4.97
N GLN A 201 4.88 -13.83 -4.32
CA GLN A 201 6.22 -13.68 -4.89
C GLN A 201 7.04 -14.91 -4.56
N SER A 202 7.65 -15.51 -5.58
CA SER A 202 8.56 -16.64 -5.44
C SER A 202 9.99 -16.20 -5.74
N PHE A 203 10.95 -16.67 -4.94
CA PHE A 203 12.37 -16.39 -5.13
C PHE A 203 13.23 -17.47 -4.47
N THR A 204 14.51 -17.50 -4.81
CA THR A 204 15.50 -18.37 -4.17
C THR A 204 16.45 -17.57 -3.29
N ILE A 205 16.89 -18.18 -2.20
CA ILE A 205 17.97 -17.66 -1.36
C ILE A 205 19.16 -18.62 -1.48
N ASP A 206 20.29 -18.10 -1.96
CA ASP A 206 21.56 -18.79 -1.96
C ASP A 206 22.27 -18.56 -0.62
N VAL A 207 22.39 -19.62 0.16
CA VAL A 207 23.10 -19.63 1.44
C VAL A 207 24.52 -20.14 1.21
N ALA A 208 25.48 -19.24 1.25
CA ALA A 208 26.89 -19.61 1.24
C ALA A 208 27.32 -20.22 2.59
N PRO A 209 28.40 -21.02 2.64
CA PRO A 209 29.00 -21.49 3.89
C PRO A 209 29.39 -20.34 4.84
#